data_AF-A0A928J055-F1
#
_entry.id   AF-A0A928J055-F1
#
_cell.length_a   1.000
_cell.length_b   1.000
_cell.length_c   1.000
_cell.angle_alpha   90.00
_cell.angle_beta   90.00
_cell.angle_gamma   90.00
#
_symmetry.space_group_name_H-M   'P 1'
#
loop_
_entity.id
_entity.type
_entity.pdbx_description
1 polymer ?
#
loop_
_entity_poly.entity_id
_entity_poly.type
_entity_poly.pdbx_seq_one_letter_code
_entity_poly.pdbx_strand_id
1 'polypeptide(L)'
;MTYKKRPTTLSELKRRVENYFASRLMPVLDKNGNVILDKKGKPVKKIALPYTLTGLALAIGVESREELFNFKDEEMQRYIKMSVLKVEEYAEERLFSKEAFSGVKLFLSVNFDRWKNLDASDSDEGEYLLPESVQKWTV
;
A
#
# COMPACT_ATOMS: atom_id res chain seq x y z
N MET A 1 -19.71 -14.47 10.56
CA MET A 1 -18.80 -13.76 9.63
C MET A 1 -19.42 -13.87 8.24
N THR A 2 -20.00 -12.80 7.71
CA THR A 2 -20.74 -12.85 6.44
C THR A 2 -19.75 -12.87 5.28
N TYR A 3 -19.73 -13.92 4.49
CA TYR A 3 -18.86 -14.04 3.31
C TYR A 3 -19.22 -12.95 2.29
N LYS A 4 -18.26 -12.07 1.97
CA LYS A 4 -18.45 -11.04 0.94
C LYS A 4 -18.03 -11.63 -0.40
N LYS A 5 -19.01 -11.84 -1.28
CA LYS A 5 -18.75 -12.24 -2.66
C LYS A 5 -17.88 -11.21 -3.38
N ARG A 6 -16.95 -11.68 -4.21
CA ARG A 6 -16.10 -10.87 -5.10
C ARG A 6 -16.89 -9.83 -5.89
N PRO A 7 -16.38 -8.58 -6.03
CA PRO A 7 -17.08 -7.54 -6.78
C PRO A 7 -17.12 -7.89 -8.28
N THR A 8 -18.24 -7.59 -8.92
CA THR A 8 -18.47 -7.81 -10.36
C THR A 8 -18.51 -6.51 -11.17
N THR A 9 -18.50 -5.35 -10.50
CA THR A 9 -18.50 -4.03 -11.16
C THR A 9 -17.38 -3.16 -10.63
N LEU A 10 -16.80 -2.32 -11.49
CA LEU A 10 -15.68 -1.45 -11.12
C LEU A 10 -16.07 -0.48 -10.01
N SER A 11 -17.29 0.05 -10.04
CA SER A 11 -17.81 0.95 -9.00
C SER A 11 -17.82 0.29 -7.62
N GLU A 12 -18.27 -0.96 -7.54
CA GLU A 12 -18.29 -1.70 -6.27
C GLU A 12 -16.88 -2.00 -5.77
N LEU A 13 -15.96 -2.37 -6.67
CA LEU A 13 -14.55 -2.55 -6.33
C LEU A 13 -13.94 -1.26 -5.76
N LYS A 14 -14.10 -0.13 -6.47
CA LYS A 14 -13.61 1.19 -6.04
C LYS A 14 -14.12 1.54 -4.65
N ARG A 15 -15.42 1.40 -4.43
CA ARG A 15 -16.06 1.64 -3.14
C ARG A 15 -15.47 0.77 -2.02
N ARG A 16 -15.24 -0.52 -2.26
CA ARG A 16 -14.65 -1.43 -1.24
C ARG A 16 -13.22 -1.05 -0.88
N VAL A 17 -12.41 -0.74 -1.89
CA VAL A 17 -11.02 -0.30 -1.71
C VAL A 17 -10.96 1.05 -0.97
N GLU A 18 -11.77 2.02 -1.36
CA GLU A 18 -11.83 3.33 -0.69
C GLU A 18 -12.26 3.19 0.77
N ASN A 19 -13.28 2.36 1.03
CA ASN A 19 -13.72 2.05 2.39
C ASN A 19 -12.62 1.38 3.21
N TYR A 20 -11.83 0.48 2.61
CA TYR A 20 -10.68 -0.13 3.28
C TYR A 20 -9.70 0.94 3.73
N PHE A 21 -9.19 1.78 2.82
CA PHE A 21 -8.22 2.80 3.19
C PHE A 21 -8.79 3.82 4.17
N ALA A 22 -10.04 4.25 3.99
CA ALA A 22 -10.70 5.17 4.90
C ALA A 22 -10.84 4.60 6.32
N SER A 23 -11.11 3.30 6.45
CA SER A 23 -11.23 2.63 7.77
C SER A 23 -9.92 2.57 8.57
N ARG A 24 -8.78 2.80 7.91
CA ARG A 24 -7.44 2.80 8.52
C ARG A 24 -7.02 4.19 8.99
N LEU A 25 -7.81 5.22 8.69
CA LEU A 25 -7.55 6.60 9.06
C LEU A 25 -8.30 6.95 10.34
N MET A 26 -7.66 7.75 11.20
CA MET A 26 -8.31 8.39 12.34
C MET A 26 -8.13 9.91 12.29
N PRO A 27 -9.09 10.69 12.82
CA PRO A 27 -8.89 12.11 13.02
C PRO A 27 -7.67 12.40 13.91
N VAL A 28 -6.95 13.47 13.60
CA VAL A 28 -5.92 14.00 14.49
C VAL A 28 -6.61 14.84 15.57
N LEU A 29 -6.24 14.60 16.82
CA LEU A 29 -6.76 15.33 17.98
C LEU A 29 -5.75 16.37 18.44
N ASP A 30 -6.23 17.51 18.92
CA ASP A 30 -5.42 18.50 19.63
C ASP A 30 -5.13 18.03 21.07
N LYS A 31 -4.35 18.82 21.82
CA LYS A 31 -4.01 18.56 23.22
C LYS A 31 -5.22 18.48 24.18
N ASN A 32 -6.38 18.99 23.76
CA ASN A 32 -7.61 19.01 24.54
C ASN A 32 -8.57 17.89 24.10
N GLY A 33 -8.19 17.05 23.13
CA GLY A 33 -9.02 15.98 22.59
C GLY A 33 -9.99 16.40 21.48
N ASN A 34 -9.93 17.65 20.99
CA ASN A 34 -10.78 18.11 19.90
C ASN A 34 -10.19 17.71 18.54
N VAL A 35 -11.07 17.44 17.57
CA VAL A 35 -10.65 17.13 16.20
C VAL A 35 -10.04 18.36 15.53
N ILE A 36 -8.82 18.22 15.01
CA ILE A 36 -8.17 19.24 14.20
C ILE A 36 -8.82 19.29 12.82
N LEU A 37 -9.26 20.48 12.41
CA LEU A 37 -9.88 20.74 11.11
C LEU A 37 -8.89 21.43 10.16
N ASP A 38 -9.00 21.14 8.87
CA ASP A 38 -8.28 21.85 7.81
C ASP A 38 -8.94 23.21 7.50
N LYS A 39 -8.34 23.97 6.57
CA LYS A 39 -8.85 25.29 6.14
C LYS A 39 -10.27 25.25 5.55
N LYS A 40 -10.77 24.07 5.17
CA LYS A 40 -12.11 23.84 4.59
C LYS A 40 -13.08 23.24 5.63
N GLY A 41 -12.70 23.17 6.91
CA GLY A 41 -13.52 22.61 7.98
C GLY A 41 -13.59 21.08 7.99
N LYS A 42 -12.73 20.37 7.25
CA LYS A 42 -12.70 18.90 7.25
C LYS A 42 -11.69 18.36 8.25
N PRO A 43 -11.97 17.25 8.95
CA PRO A 43 -11.00 16.62 9.85
C PRO A 43 -9.69 16.26 9.16
N VAL A 44 -8.57 16.71 9.73
CA VAL A 44 -7.23 16.22 9.39
C VAL A 44 -7.13 14.78 9.86
N LYS A 45 -6.66 13.88 8.99
CA LYS A 45 -6.58 12.45 9.27
C LYS A 45 -5.14 11.95 9.23
N LYS A 46 -4.83 10.98 10.09
CA LYS A 46 -3.58 10.22 10.06
C LYS A 46 -3.88 8.73 9.93
N ILE A 47 -2.89 7.97 9.47
CA ILE A 47 -2.98 6.51 9.43
C ILE A 47 -2.88 5.99 10.87
N ALA A 48 -3.96 5.36 11.34
CA ALA A 48 -4.06 4.75 12.67
C ALA A 48 -3.69 3.27 12.65
N LEU A 49 -4.04 2.59 11.54
CA LEU A 49 -3.79 1.18 11.33
C LEU A 49 -3.01 0.97 10.03
N PRO A 50 -2.03 0.06 9.98
CA PRO A 50 -1.25 -0.20 8.77
C PRO A 50 -2.10 -0.58 7.56
N TYR A 51 -1.66 -0.18 6.38
CA TYR A 51 -2.14 -0.75 5.12
C TYR A 51 -1.44 -2.10 4.89
N THR A 52 -2.21 -3.11 4.48
CA THR A 52 -1.73 -4.49 4.30
C THR A 52 -2.44 -5.14 3.11
N LEU A 53 -1.73 -6.00 2.38
CA LEU A 53 -2.30 -6.68 1.21
C LEU A 53 -3.43 -7.64 1.61
N THR A 54 -3.26 -8.38 2.71
CA THR A 54 -4.32 -9.26 3.22
C THR A 54 -5.54 -8.45 3.68
N GLY A 55 -5.34 -7.29 4.31
CA GLY A 55 -6.44 -6.41 4.68
C GLY A 55 -7.22 -5.89 3.47
N LEU A 56 -6.50 -5.53 2.40
CA LEU A 56 -7.09 -5.12 1.12
C LEU A 56 -7.88 -6.27 0.48
N ALA A 57 -7.31 -7.47 0.41
CA ALA A 57 -7.95 -8.68 -0.10
C ALA A 57 -9.26 -9.00 0.64
N LEU A 58 -9.23 -8.97 1.97
CA LEU A 58 -10.42 -9.17 2.82
C LEU A 58 -11.50 -8.11 2.58
N ALA A 59 -11.11 -6.85 2.39
CA ALA A 59 -12.06 -5.77 2.15
C ALA A 59 -12.72 -5.88 0.77
N ILE A 60 -11.96 -6.30 -0.25
CA ILE A 60 -12.47 -6.58 -1.59
C ILE A 60 -13.38 -7.81 -1.57
N GLY A 61 -13.07 -8.83 -0.76
CA GLY A 61 -13.82 -10.09 -0.69
C GLY A 61 -13.32 -11.13 -1.69
N VAL A 62 -12.00 -11.29 -1.76
CA VAL A 62 -11.34 -12.42 -2.45
C VAL A 62 -10.82 -13.41 -1.41
N GLU A 63 -10.61 -14.67 -1.81
CA GLU A 63 -10.27 -15.75 -0.88
C GLU A 63 -8.76 -15.84 -0.63
N SER A 64 -7.96 -15.30 -1.54
CA SER A 64 -6.50 -15.30 -1.45
C SER A 64 -5.89 -13.98 -1.95
N ARG A 65 -4.62 -13.75 -1.65
CA ARG A 65 -3.91 -12.55 -2.13
C ARG A 65 -3.66 -12.62 -3.64
N GLU A 66 -3.42 -13.82 -4.14
CA GLU A 66 -3.17 -14.12 -5.55
C GLU A 66 -4.37 -13.70 -6.41
N GLU A 67 -5.59 -13.84 -5.89
CA GLU A 67 -6.81 -13.40 -6.56
C GLU A 67 -6.91 -11.89 -6.83
N LEU A 68 -6.15 -11.05 -6.11
CA LEU A 68 -6.05 -9.62 -6.41
C LEU A 68 -5.61 -9.38 -7.86
N PHE A 69 -4.77 -10.26 -8.41
CA PHE A 69 -4.22 -10.13 -9.76
C PHE A 69 -5.01 -10.90 -10.83
N ASN A 70 -5.97 -11.75 -10.41
CA ASN A 70 -6.72 -12.64 -11.30
C ASN A 70 -8.13 -12.11 -11.66
N PHE A 71 -8.34 -10.79 -11.69
CA PHE A 71 -9.61 -10.22 -12.18
C PHE A 71 -9.66 -10.26 -13.72
N LYS A 72 -10.81 -10.56 -14.34
CA LYS A 72 -10.90 -10.62 -15.81
C LYS A 72 -10.97 -9.24 -16.47
N ASP A 73 -11.53 -8.27 -15.76
CA ASP A 73 -11.72 -6.91 -16.25
C ASP A 73 -10.43 -6.09 -16.08
N GLU A 74 -9.96 -5.47 -17.17
CA GLU A 74 -8.70 -4.73 -17.20
C GLU A 74 -8.72 -3.47 -16.33
N GLU A 75 -9.85 -2.76 -16.26
CA GLU A 75 -9.96 -1.56 -15.43
C GLU A 75 -9.91 -1.92 -13.94
N MET A 76 -10.57 -3.02 -13.55
CA MET A 76 -10.47 -3.57 -12.21
C MET A 76 -9.05 -3.99 -11.87
N GLN A 77 -8.38 -4.72 -12.77
CA GLN A 77 -6.98 -5.11 -12.57
C GLN A 77 -6.10 -3.87 -12.39
N ARG A 78 -6.25 -2.85 -13.24
CA ARG A 78 -5.48 -1.61 -13.16
C ARG A 78 -5.70 -0.92 -11.82
N TYR A 79 -6.96 -0.80 -11.39
CA TYR A 79 -7.30 -0.16 -10.12
C TYR A 79 -6.77 -0.95 -8.91
N ILE A 80 -6.77 -2.28 -8.95
CA ILE A 80 -6.17 -3.11 -7.90
C ILE A 80 -4.66 -2.93 -7.87
N LYS A 81 -3.97 -2.93 -9.03
CA LYS A 81 -2.52 -2.67 -9.09
C LYS A 81 -2.17 -1.31 -8.47
N MET A 82 -2.93 -0.25 -8.77
CA MET A 82 -2.77 1.05 -8.11
C MET A 82 -3.00 0.99 -6.60
N SER A 83 -3.97 0.19 -6.15
CA SER A 83 -4.26 0.02 -4.72
C SER A 83 -3.16 -0.76 -3.99
N VAL A 84 -2.56 -1.74 -4.66
CA VAL A 84 -1.39 -2.49 -4.17
C VAL A 84 -0.18 -1.57 -4.08
N LEU A 85 0.08 -0.72 -5.09
CA LEU A 85 1.14 0.29 -5.05
C LEU A 85 0.99 1.23 -3.86
N LYS A 86 -0.23 1.62 -3.51
CA LYS A 86 -0.49 2.45 -2.32
C LYS A 86 -0.16 1.73 -1.00
N VAL A 87 -0.37 0.41 -0.93
CA VAL A 87 0.04 -0.38 0.24
C VAL A 87 1.57 -0.48 0.31
N GLU A 88 2.21 -0.59 -0.85
CA GLU A 88 3.66 -0.66 -0.97
C GLU A 88 4.33 0.67 -0.62
N GLU A 89 3.88 1.80 -1.17
CA GLU A 89 4.33 3.15 -0.83
C GLU A 89 4.28 3.37 0.70
N TYR A 90 3.17 3.01 1.34
CA TYR A 90 3.04 3.10 2.79
C TYR A 90 4.08 2.25 3.54
N ALA A 91 4.42 1.07 3.01
CA ALA A 91 5.46 0.25 3.59
C ALA A 91 6.85 0.88 3.36
N GLU A 92 7.14 1.32 2.14
CA GLU A 92 8.40 2.00 1.78
C GLU A 92 8.67 3.23 2.66
N GLU A 93 7.66 4.09 2.89
CA GLU A 93 7.79 5.25 3.80
C GLU A 93 8.22 4.84 5.22
N ARG A 94 7.79 3.66 5.69
CA ARG A 94 8.12 3.16 7.02
C ARG A 94 9.51 2.54 7.12
N LEU A 95 10.20 2.28 6.00
CA LEU A 95 11.60 1.87 6.03
C LEU A 95 12.49 2.94 6.67
N PHE A 96 12.11 4.22 6.56
CA PHE A 96 12.85 5.33 7.18
C PHE A 96 12.70 5.41 8.71
N SER A 97 11.80 4.63 9.31
CA SER A 97 11.70 4.50 10.78
C SER A 97 12.53 3.32 11.25
N LYS A 98 13.50 3.61 12.14
CA LYS A 98 14.39 2.60 12.74
C LYS A 98 13.61 1.49 13.46
N GLU A 99 12.50 1.84 14.09
CA GLU A 99 11.64 0.92 14.85
C GLU A 99 10.85 -0.02 13.94
N ALA A 100 10.48 0.42 12.73
CA ALA A 100 9.65 -0.35 11.81
C ALA A 100 10.47 -1.14 10.77
N PHE A 101 11.74 -0.78 10.57
CA PHE A 101 12.60 -1.27 9.49
C PHE A 101 12.55 -2.79 9.28
N SER A 102 12.84 -3.60 10.30
CA SER A 102 12.94 -5.06 10.15
C SER A 102 11.62 -5.70 9.72
N GLY A 103 10.50 -5.28 10.31
CA GLY A 103 9.18 -5.81 9.97
C GLY A 103 8.73 -5.38 8.57
N VAL A 104 9.06 -4.15 8.18
CA VAL A 104 8.75 -3.61 6.86
C VAL A 104 9.61 -4.28 5.78
N LYS A 105 10.92 -4.48 6.01
CA LYS A 105 11.81 -5.20 5.10
C LYS A 105 11.29 -6.61 4.82
N LEU A 106 10.87 -7.33 5.87
CA LEU A 106 10.26 -8.65 5.72
C LEU A 106 8.93 -8.59 4.96
N PHE A 107 8.07 -7.61 5.29
CA PHE A 107 6.81 -7.43 4.57
C PHE A 107 7.05 -7.23 3.07
N LEU A 108 7.98 -6.35 2.71
CA LEU A 108 8.30 -6.05 1.31
C LEU A 108 8.86 -7.28 0.59
N SER A 109 9.84 -7.97 1.18
CA SER A 109 10.47 -9.15 0.55
C SER A 109 9.50 -10.34 0.40
N VAL A 110 8.56 -10.52 1.32
CA VAL A 110 7.56 -11.61 1.24
C VAL A 110 6.51 -11.33 0.17
N ASN A 111 6.11 -10.07 0.00
CA ASN A 111 4.97 -9.72 -0.85
C ASN A 111 5.35 -9.26 -2.26
N PHE A 112 6.60 -8.84 -2.48
CA PHE A 112 7.04 -8.26 -3.74
C PHE A 112 8.39 -8.86 -4.16
N ASP A 113 8.40 -9.62 -5.25
CA ASP A 113 9.59 -10.38 -5.68
C ASP A 113 10.83 -9.51 -5.88
N ARG A 114 10.65 -8.27 -6.36
CA ARG A 114 11.74 -7.30 -6.57
C ARG A 114 12.48 -6.89 -5.28
N TRP A 115 11.92 -7.15 -4.11
CA TRP A 115 12.52 -6.85 -2.81
C TRP A 115 13.28 -8.04 -2.21
N LYS A 116 13.27 -9.23 -2.84
CA LYS A 116 13.85 -10.47 -2.27
C LYS A 116 15.37 -10.54 -2.30
N ASN A 117 16.04 -9.79 -3.17
CA ASN A 117 17.48 -9.91 -3.46
C ASN A 117 18.29 -8.64 -3.16
N LEU A 118 17.78 -7.74 -2.30
CA LEU A 118 18.50 -6.50 -1.97
C LEU A 118 19.77 -6.73 -1.12
N ASP A 119 19.98 -7.95 -0.61
CA ASP A 119 21.14 -8.34 0.19
C ASP A 119 22.23 -9.05 -0.64
N ALA A 120 22.10 -9.10 -1.98
CA ALA A 120 23.03 -9.80 -2.88
C ALA A 120 24.15 -8.92 -3.47
N SER A 121 24.41 -7.75 -2.90
CA SER A 121 25.49 -6.85 -3.34
C SER A 121 26.21 -6.19 -2.16
N ASP A 122 26.71 -7.00 -1.22
CA ASP A 122 27.65 -6.55 -0.17
C ASP A 122 29.00 -7.27 -0.26
N SER A 123 29.40 -7.66 -1.48
CA SER A 123 30.80 -7.94 -1.79
C SER A 123 31.05 -7.80 -3.30
N ASP A 124 31.14 -6.56 -3.77
CA ASP A 124 32.10 -6.11 -4.76
C ASP A 124 31.84 -4.62 -5.01
N GLU A 125 32.89 -3.84 -5.23
CA GLU A 125 32.87 -2.42 -5.61
C GLU A 125 32.18 -2.22 -6.99
N GLY A 126 30.91 -2.56 -7.08
CA GLY A 126 30.07 -2.43 -8.26
C GLY A 126 29.43 -1.05 -8.29
N GLU A 127 29.91 -0.23 -9.20
CA GLU A 127 29.27 1.01 -9.65
C GLU A 127 27.74 0.82 -9.73
N TYR A 128 26.99 1.57 -8.92
CA TYR A 128 25.52 1.59 -8.96
C TYR A 128 25.09 2.18 -10.30
N LEU A 129 25.00 1.35 -11.35
CA LEU A 129 24.41 1.75 -12.62
C LEU A 129 22.91 1.94 -12.37
N LEU A 130 22.50 3.21 -12.25
CA LEU A 130 21.10 3.58 -12.21
C LEU A 130 20.38 2.94 -13.42
N PRO A 131 19.10 2.54 -13.28
CA PRO A 131 18.34 2.03 -14.41
C PRO A 131 18.40 3.01 -15.59
N GLU A 132 18.48 2.53 -16.84
CA GLU A 132 18.57 3.40 -18.03
C GLU A 132 17.48 4.48 -18.10
N SER A 133 16.31 4.20 -17.52
CA SER A 133 15.20 5.15 -17.42
C SER A 133 15.50 6.35 -16.52
N VAL A 134 16.38 6.19 -15.53
CA VAL A 134 16.81 7.20 -14.57
C VAL A 134 18.05 7.94 -15.08
N GLN A 135 18.93 7.26 -15.81
CA GLN A 135 20.12 7.87 -16.43
C GLN A 135 19.77 9.02 -17.40
N LYS A 136 18.59 8.97 -18.03
CA LYS A 136 18.09 10.00 -18.96
C LYS A 136 17.69 11.33 -18.29
N TRP A 137 17.64 11.40 -16.95
CA TRP A 137 17.24 12.60 -16.20
C TRP A 137 18.42 13.41 -15.66
N THR A 138 19.63 12.87 -15.78
CA THR A 138 20.88 13.57 -15.45
C THR A 138 21.48 14.17 -16.72
N VAL A 139 21.05 15.38 -17.06
CA VAL A 139 21.73 16.31 -17.97
C VAL A 139 21.93 17.63 -17.24
#